data_AF-A0A6I4TSR9-F1
#
_entry.id   AF-A0A6I4TSR9-F1
#
_cell.length_a   1.000
_cell.length_b   1.000
_cell.length_c   1.000
_cell.angle_alpha   90.00
_cell.angle_beta   90.00
_cell.angle_gamma   90.00
#
_symmetry.space_group_name_H-M   'P 1'
#
loop_
_entity.id
_entity.type
_entity.pdbx_description
1 polymer ?
#
loop_
_entity_poly.entity_id
_entity_poly.type
_entity_poly.pdbx_seq_one_letter_code
_entity_poly.pdbx_strand_id
1 'polypeptide(L)' 'MNGSDIVLRDKIITLAAENREVTLQLVSGDAIKVTQASYSEAHGDLLDCRTSDGHDAIVRIEAVVAVVISTFDQH' A
#
# COMPACT_ATOMS: atom_id res chain seq x y z
N MET A 1 8.69 14.86 0.72
CA MET A 1 8.85 13.41 0.57
C MET A 1 10.33 13.08 0.39
N ASN A 2 10.89 12.17 1.20
CA ASN A 2 12.30 11.76 1.10
C ASN A 2 12.45 10.63 0.04
N GLY A 3 13.67 10.42 -0.48
CA GLY A 3 13.91 9.41 -1.52
C GLY A 3 13.50 7.98 -1.14
N SER A 4 13.53 7.63 0.15
CA SER A 4 13.05 6.33 0.66
C SER A 4 11.54 6.16 0.57
N ASP A 5 10.77 7.24 0.77
CA ASP A 5 9.31 7.22 0.71
C ASP A 5 8.84 6.97 -0.73
N ILE A 6 9.53 7.57 -1.71
CA ILE A 6 9.26 7.37 -3.14
C ILE A 6 9.47 5.91 -3.53
N VAL A 7 10.58 5.30 -3.09
CA VAL A 7 10.87 3.88 -3.36
C VAL A 7 9.83 2.97 -2.71
N LEU A 8 9.40 3.27 -1.48
CA LEU A 8 8.39 2.49 -0.78
C LEU A 8 7.02 2.58 -1.47
N ARG A 9 6.62 3.80 -1.87
CA ARG A 9 5.41 4.06 -2.64
C ARG A 9 5.38 3.26 -3.94
N ASP A 10 6.42 3.40 -4.77
CA ASP A 10 6.48 2.74 -6.06
C ASP A 10 6.44 1.21 -5.88
N LYS A 11 7.13 0.70 -4.85
CA LYS A 11 7.09 -0.73 -4.50
C LYS A 11 5.68 -1.20 -4.14
N ILE A 12 4.93 -0.46 -3.32
CA ILE A 12 3.54 -0.82 -2.96
C ILE A 12 2.64 -0.85 -4.20
N ILE A 13 2.75 0.16 -5.07
CA ILE A 13 1.97 0.27 -6.31
C ILE A 13 2.28 -0.90 -7.24
N THR A 14 3.56 -1.19 -7.49
CA THR A 14 3.97 -2.31 -8.34
C THR A 14 3.47 -3.64 -7.79
N LEU A 15 3.63 -3.90 -6.49
CA LEU A 15 3.21 -5.16 -5.88
C LEU A 15 1.69 -5.34 -5.93
N ALA A 16 0.92 -4.28 -5.66
CA ALA A 16 -0.54 -4.33 -5.74
C ALA A 16 -1.01 -4.51 -7.20
N ALA A 17 -0.33 -3.91 -8.18
CA ALA A 17 -0.63 -4.10 -9.60
C ALA A 17 -0.35 -5.53 -10.10
N GLU A 18 0.58 -6.26 -9.46
CA GLU A 18 0.90 -7.66 -9.77
C GLU A 18 -0.13 -8.68 -9.21
N ASN A 19 -1.33 -8.22 -8.79
CA ASN A 19 -2.35 -9.03 -8.10
C ASN A 19 -1.82 -9.74 -6.84
N ARG A 20 -0.80 -9.17 -6.18
CA ARG A 20 -0.33 -9.68 -4.89
C ARG A 20 -1.06 -8.95 -3.78
N GLU A 21 -1.52 -9.69 -2.77
CA GLU A 21 -2.03 -9.06 -1.55
C GLU A 21 -0.85 -8.44 -0.80
N VAL A 22 -0.90 -7.12 -0.63
CA VAL A 22 0.12 -6.35 0.08
C VAL A 22 -0.42 -5.98 1.45
N THR A 23 0.24 -6.40 2.51
CA THR A 23 -0.07 -5.95 3.87
C THR A 23 0.82 -4.77 4.23
N LEU A 24 0.21 -3.62 4.48
CA LEU A 24 0.86 -2.41 4.97
C LEU A 24 0.76 -2.39 6.49
N GLN A 25 1.91 -2.51 7.16
CA GLN A 25 1.99 -2.32 8.60
C GLN A 25 2.10 -0.82 8.88
N LEU A 26 1.20 -0.29 9.70
CA LEU A 26 1.17 1.13 10.07
C LEU A 26 1.93 1.41 11.36
N VAL A 27 2.38 2.66 11.51
CA VAL A 27 2.98 3.21 12.74
C VAL A 27 2.05 3.10 13.95
N SER A 28 0.73 3.07 13.73
CA SER A 28 -0.27 2.86 14.79
C SER A 28 -0.26 1.45 15.35
N GLY A 29 0.38 0.49 14.67
CA GLY A 29 0.30 -0.94 14.96
C GLY A 29 -0.77 -1.67 14.14
N ASP A 30 -1.63 -0.95 13.41
CA ASP A 30 -2.63 -1.55 12.53
C ASP A 30 -2.01 -2.12 11.25
N ALA A 31 -2.64 -3.15 10.69
CA ALA A 31 -2.25 -3.72 9.41
C ALA A 31 -3.40 -3.59 8.42
N ILE A 32 -3.11 -3.03 7.24
CA ILE A 32 -4.09 -2.90 6.16
C ILE A 32 -3.68 -3.81 5.02
N LYS A 33 -4.59 -4.68 4.59
CA LYS A 33 -4.41 -5.52 3.41
C LYS A 33 -4.93 -4.79 2.18
N VAL A 34 -4.07 -4.68 1.18
CA VAL A 34 -4.28 -3.88 -0.02
C VAL A 34 -4.14 -4.78 -1.24
N THR A 35 -5.10 -4.72 -2.15
CA THR A 35 -5.12 -5.50 -3.40
C THR A 35 -4.88 -4.62 -4.62
N GLN A 36 -5.11 -3.31 -4.52
CA GLN A 36 -4.76 -2.33 -5.53
C GLN A 36 -4.27 -1.05 -4.87
N ALA A 37 -3.28 -0.39 -5.46
CA ALA A 37 -2.80 0.89 -4.98
C ALA A 37 -2.44 1.80 -6.15
N SER A 38 -2.81 3.07 -6.05
CA SER A 38 -2.40 4.13 -6.98
C SER A 38 -1.92 5.34 -6.21
N TYR A 39 -0.96 6.05 -6.78
CA TYR A 39 -0.53 7.33 -6.25
C TYR A 39 -1.41 8.46 -6.77
N SER A 40 -1.81 9.37 -5.88
CA SER A 40 -2.59 10.54 -6.24
C SER A 40 -1.94 11.82 -5.74
N GLU A 41 -1.44 12.61 -6.68
CA GLU A 41 -0.93 13.97 -6.41
C GLU A 41 -2.05 14.90 -5.91
N ALA A 42 -3.31 14.61 -6.28
CA ALA A 42 -4.48 15.41 -5.89
C ALA A 42 -4.73 15.40 -4.38
N HIS A 43 -4.26 14.37 -3.68
CA HIS A 43 -4.38 14.25 -2.23
C HIS A 43 -3.11 14.62 -1.46
N GLY A 44 -2.11 15.21 -2.13
CA GLY A 44 -0.89 15.69 -1.48
C GLY A 44 -0.04 14.54 -0.95
N ASP A 45 0.41 13.69 -1.87
CA ASP A 45 1.36 12.60 -1.62
C ASP A 45 0.78 11.34 -0.93
N LEU A 46 -0.48 10.99 -1.24
CA LEU A 46 -1.15 9.82 -0.64
C LEU A 46 -1.25 8.63 -1.60
N LEU A 47 -1.34 7.43 -1.03
CA LEU A 47 -1.76 6.24 -1.73
C LEU A 47 -3.27 6.07 -1.61
N ASP A 48 -3.94 6.00 -2.76
CA ASP A 48 -5.30 5.48 -2.85
C ASP A 48 -5.20 3.96 -2.93
N CYS A 49 -5.76 3.27 -1.95
CA CYS A 49 -5.68 1.83 -1.79
C CYS A 49 -7.07 1.21 -1.85
N ARG A 50 -7.22 0.13 -2.63
CA ARG A 50 -8.34 -0.79 -2.50
C ARG A 50 -7.94 -1.90 -1.54
N THR A 51 -8.69 -2.03 -0.45
CA THR A 51 -8.41 -3.02 0.57
C THR A 51 -9.01 -4.38 0.20
N SER A 52 -8.49 -5.46 0.80
CA SER A 52 -8.93 -6.84 0.52
C SER A 52 -10.38 -7.10 0.91
N ASP A 53 -10.95 -6.33 1.84
CA ASP A 53 -12.35 -6.42 2.25
C ASP A 53 -13.30 -5.58 1.37
N GLY A 54 -12.76 -4.91 0.35
CA GLY A 54 -13.52 -4.16 -0.65
C GLY A 54 -13.76 -2.70 -0.33
N HIS A 55 -13.10 -2.12 0.69
CA HIS A 55 -13.18 -0.69 1.00
C HIS A 55 -12.05 0.12 0.37
N ASP A 56 -12.31 1.41 0.13
CA ASP A 56 -11.28 2.36 -0.26
C ASP A 56 -10.59 2.94 0.98
N ALA A 57 -9.27 2.98 0.96
CA ALA A 57 -8.44 3.51 2.04
C ALA A 57 -7.44 4.51 1.46
N ILE A 58 -7.24 5.62 2.17
CA ILE A 58 -6.22 6.61 1.83
C ILE A 58 -5.08 6.46 2.85
N VAL A 59 -3.90 6.07 2.37
CA VAL A 59 -2.75 5.77 3.22
C VAL A 59 -1.63 6.79 2.98
N ARG A 60 -1.15 7.40 4.07
CA ARG A 60 0.09 8.19 4.05
C ARG A 60 1.27 7.23 4.03
N ILE A 61 2.20 7.41 3.09
CA ILE A 61 3.44 6.62 3.03
C ILE A 61 4.24 6.69 4.33
N GLU A 62 4.30 7.89 4.93
CA GLU A 62 4.99 8.14 6.21
C GLU A 62 4.39 7.32 7.38
N ALA A 63 3.15 6.86 7.24
CA ALA A 63 2.50 6.02 8.24
C ALA A 63 2.84 4.54 8.06
N VAL A 64 3.52 4.12 6.99
CA VAL A 64 3.85 2.72 6.70
C VAL A 64 5.24 2.40 7.24
N VAL A 65 5.33 1.45 8.18
CA VAL A 65 6.60 0.99 8.76
C VAL A 65 7.15 -0.25 8.06
N ALA A 66 6.28 -1.06 7.46
CA ALA A 66 6.69 -2.24 6.72
C ALA A 66 5.67 -2.61 5.64
N VAL A 67 6.17 -3.27 4.60
CA VAL A 67 5.36 -3.82 3.51
C VAL A 67 5.62 -5.32 3.46
N VAL A 68 4.59 -6.11 3.76
CA VAL A 68 4.64 -7.57 3.76
C VAL A 68 3.87 -8.07 2.54
N ILE A 69 4.51 -8.91 1.72
CA ILE A 69 3.89 -9.50 0.54
C ILE A 69 3.35 -10.87 0.94
N SER A 70 2.04 -11.05 0.84
CA SER A 70 1.41 -12.35 0.95
C SER A 70 1.18 -12.87 -0.46
N THR A 71 1.97 -13.86 -0.89
CA THR A 71 1.67 -14.58 -2.14
C THR A 71 0.35 -15.32 -1.96
N PHE A 72 -0.70 -14.86 -2.63
CA PHE A 72 -1.92 -15.62 -2.79
C PHE A 72 -1.60 -16.72 -3.83
N ASP A 73 -1.25 -17.92 -3.37
CA ASP A 73 -1.25 -19.10 -4.23
C ASP A 73 -2.73 -19.39 -4.55
N GLN A 74 -3.21 -18.89 -5.69
CA GLN A 74 -4.52 -19.25 -6.22
C GLN A 74 -4.37 -20.62 -6.86
N HIS A 75 -4.51 -21.68 -6.06
CA HIS A 75 -4.65 -23.05 -6.53
C HIS A 75 -6.10 -23.39 -6.84
#